data_AF-A0A914FSR2-F1
#
_entry.id   AF-A0A914FSR2-F1
#
_cell.length_a   1.000
_cell.length_b   1.000
_cell.length_c   1.000
_cell.angle_alpha   90.00
_cell.angle_beta   90.00
_cell.angle_gamma   90.00
#
_symmetry.space_group_name_H-M   'P 1'
#
loop_
_entity.id
_entity.type
_entity.pdbx_description
1 polymer ?
#
loop_
_entity_poly.entity_id
_entity_poly.type
_entity_poly.pdbx_seq_one_letter_code
_entity_poly.pdbx_strand_id
1 'polypeptide(L)'
;MPEEEHVRQQWNSSFQFMLATISYAVGLGNIWRFPALAYENGGFSFLVPYLFVSFVIGFPLLYLELSLGQYARAGPAVLHGRIRPAFQGLGWGMVIMAILVCIYYNVIVAWAILYLFILITGRSHWWSSCTQDFNTAYCYSGREDERCTQLLNEKTNLTEPLIGFFYNKSCFNIEQKDVFELRTALFASKGPVSPAEEFYEYVLYF
;
A
#
# COMPACT_ATOMS: atom_id res chain seq x y z
N MET A 1 30.80 -31.67 29.23
CA MET A 1 31.07 -30.45 28.44
C MET A 1 30.52 -29.29 29.25
N PRO A 2 31.29 -28.24 29.57
CA PRO A 2 30.72 -27.06 30.19
C PRO A 2 29.72 -26.45 29.19
N GLU A 3 28.49 -26.18 29.64
CA GLU A 3 27.52 -25.41 28.86
C GLU A 3 28.12 -24.03 28.59
N GLU A 4 28.28 -23.65 27.32
CA GLU A 4 28.57 -22.26 26.98
C GLU A 4 27.43 -21.40 27.51
N GLU A 5 27.74 -20.55 28.49
CA GLU A 5 26.80 -19.59 29.04
C GLU A 5 26.43 -18.61 27.91
N HIS A 6 25.27 -18.85 27.29
CA HIS A 6 24.84 -18.09 26.12
C HIS A 6 24.40 -16.67 26.54
N VAL A 7 25.38 -15.78 26.77
CA VAL A 7 25.14 -14.39 27.15
C VAL A 7 24.28 -13.74 26.06
N ARG A 8 23.08 -13.27 26.45
CA ARG A 8 22.15 -12.65 25.51
C ARG A 8 22.76 -11.37 24.94
N GLN A 9 22.74 -11.26 23.61
CA GLN A 9 23.23 -10.06 22.92
C GLN A 9 22.44 -8.82 23.36
N GLN A 10 23.16 -7.73 23.63
CA GLN A 10 22.61 -6.45 24.00
C GLN A 10 22.77 -5.44 22.85
N TRP A 11 21.92 -4.42 22.85
CA TRP A 11 22.07 -3.31 21.91
C TRP A 11 23.33 -2.50 22.24
N ASN A 12 24.08 -2.11 21.21
CA ASN A 12 25.29 -1.29 21.38
C ASN A 12 24.97 0.14 21.85
N SER A 13 23.75 0.63 21.60
CA SER A 13 23.30 1.96 22.03
C SER A 13 21.78 2.03 22.21
N SER A 14 21.33 2.77 23.22
CA SER A 14 19.90 3.06 23.46
C SER A 14 19.24 3.74 22.26
N PHE A 15 20.00 4.54 21.49
CA PHE A 15 19.48 5.20 20.30
C PHE A 15 19.19 4.20 19.17
N GLN A 16 20.01 3.16 19.01
CA GLN A 16 19.76 2.09 18.04
C GLN A 16 18.48 1.33 18.39
N PHE A 17 18.27 1.03 19.67
CA PHE A 17 17.04 0.40 20.15
C PHE A 17 15.81 1.27 19.88
N MET A 18 15.90 2.57 20.17
CA MET A 18 14.79 3.51 19.91
C MET A 18 14.45 3.59 18.42
N LEU A 19 15.45 3.74 17.55
CA LEU A 19 15.24 3.77 16.09
C LEU A 19 14.62 2.47 15.57
N ALA A 20 15.10 1.31 16.03
CA ALA A 20 14.53 0.01 15.66
C ALA A 20 13.06 -0.14 16.11
N THR A 21 12.72 0.41 17.27
CA THR A 21 11.35 0.38 17.80
C THR A 21 10.43 1.33 17.01
N ILE A 22 10.93 2.51 16.64
CA ILE A 22 10.18 3.47 15.82
C ILE A 22 9.95 2.91 14.41
N SER A 23 10.95 2.30 13.79
CA SER A 23 10.78 1.68 12.47
C SER A 23 9.81 0.51 12.49
N TYR A 24 9.74 -0.24 13.60
CA TYR A 24 8.72 -1.27 13.79
C TYR A 24 7.30 -0.69 13.95
N ALA A 25 7.17 0.44 14.65
CA ALA A 25 5.87 1.08 14.88
C ALA A 25 5.31 1.80 13.63
N VAL A 26 6.17 2.28 12.74
CA VAL A 26 5.76 2.99 11.51
C VAL A 26 5.69 2.00 10.35
N GLY A 27 4.47 1.67 9.92
CA GLY A 27 4.23 0.76 8.78
C GLY A 27 3.37 1.37 7.66
N LEU A 28 3.19 0.60 6.59
CA LEU A 28 2.31 0.94 5.44
C LEU A 28 0.89 1.36 5.85
N GLY A 29 0.36 0.79 6.93
CA GLY A 29 -0.94 1.18 7.48
C GLY A 29 -1.04 2.67 7.84
N ASN A 30 0.05 3.29 8.32
CA ASN A 30 0.06 4.72 8.62
C ASN A 30 0.01 5.58 7.36
N ILE A 31 0.44 5.04 6.20
CA ILE A 31 0.53 5.76 4.93
C ILE A 31 -0.82 5.78 4.21
N TRP A 32 -1.52 4.65 4.12
CA TRP A 32 -2.79 4.58 3.38
C TRP A 32 -4.02 4.40 4.27
N ARG A 33 -3.93 3.62 5.35
CA ARG A 33 -5.13 3.17 6.08
C ARG A 33 -5.62 4.27 6.99
N PHE A 34 -4.69 4.91 7.70
CA PHE A 34 -5.01 6.03 8.58
C PHE A 34 -5.65 7.20 7.81
N PRO A 35 -5.08 7.71 6.68
CA PRO A 35 -5.72 8.78 5.93
C PRO A 35 -7.08 8.38 5.34
N ALA A 36 -7.21 7.15 4.83
CA ALA A 36 -8.49 6.66 4.30
C ALA A 36 -9.59 6.64 5.37
N LEU A 37 -9.30 6.05 6.54
CA LEU A 37 -10.25 6.03 7.66
C LEU A 37 -10.56 7.43 8.19
N ALA A 38 -9.56 8.30 8.29
CA ALA A 38 -9.79 9.67 8.71
C ALA A 38 -10.72 10.39 7.72
N TYR A 39 -10.49 10.24 6.41
CA TYR A 39 -11.34 10.85 5.38
C TYR A 39 -12.79 10.34 5.45
N GLU A 40 -12.99 9.03 5.56
CA GLU A 40 -14.34 8.42 5.65
C GLU A 40 -15.09 8.78 6.93
N ASN A 41 -14.39 9.04 8.04
CA ASN A 41 -14.99 9.29 9.36
C ASN A 41 -15.01 10.78 9.76
N GLY A 42 -15.11 11.70 8.79
CA GLY A 42 -15.26 13.14 9.07
C GLY A 42 -13.94 13.89 9.25
N GLY A 43 -12.86 13.41 8.64
CA GLY A 43 -11.56 14.06 8.55
C GLY A 43 -10.94 14.31 9.92
N PHE A 44 -10.81 15.59 10.28
CA PHE A 44 -10.21 16.01 11.54
C PHE A 44 -11.00 15.56 12.78
N SER A 45 -12.33 15.43 12.68
CA SER A 45 -13.16 15.01 13.83
C SER A 45 -12.84 13.59 14.30
N PHE A 46 -12.34 12.73 13.40
CA PHE A 46 -11.88 11.37 13.73
C PHE A 46 -10.65 11.38 14.65
N LEU A 47 -9.85 12.44 14.63
CA LEU A 47 -8.58 12.50 15.36
C LEU A 47 -8.80 12.54 16.89
N VAL A 48 -9.87 13.17 17.36
CA VAL A 48 -10.18 13.29 18.80
C VAL A 48 -10.40 11.92 19.46
N PRO A 49 -11.34 11.07 19.00
CA PRO A 49 -11.51 9.72 19.56
C PRO A 49 -10.29 8.82 19.28
N TYR A 50 -9.62 8.98 18.13
CA TYR A 50 -8.40 8.25 17.82
C TYR A 50 -7.31 8.48 18.86
N LEU A 51 -6.96 9.74 19.13
CA LEU A 51 -5.93 10.10 20.11
C LEU A 51 -6.32 9.69 21.54
N PHE A 52 -7.60 9.83 21.89
CA PHE A 52 -8.10 9.39 23.20
C PHE A 52 -7.87 7.88 23.41
N VAL A 53 -8.29 7.05 22.45
CA VAL A 53 -8.10 5.59 22.53
C VAL A 53 -6.62 5.22 22.44
N SER A 54 -5.84 5.88 21.60
CA SER A 54 -4.39 5.68 21.52
C SER A 54 -3.69 5.97 22.85
N PHE A 55 -4.09 7.01 23.57
CA PHE A 55 -3.47 7.36 24.85
C PHE A 55 -3.94 6.47 26.00
N VAL A 56 -5.24 6.13 26.04
CA VAL A 56 -5.82 5.34 27.15
C VAL A 56 -5.55 3.84 27.00
N ILE A 57 -5.51 3.32 25.77
CA ILE A 57 -5.36 1.88 25.52
C ILE A 57 -4.03 1.59 24.82
N GLY A 58 -3.73 2.30 23.74
CA GLY A 58 -2.54 2.03 22.92
C GLY A 58 -1.23 2.20 23.69
N PHE A 59 -1.05 3.36 24.33
CA PHE A 59 0.19 3.70 25.02
C PHE A 59 0.46 2.78 26.24
N PRO A 60 -0.52 2.50 27.13
CA PRO A 60 -0.30 1.55 28.22
C PRO A 60 0.01 0.13 27.75
N LEU A 61 -0.64 -0.36 26.70
CA LEU A 61 -0.36 -1.69 26.15
C LEU A 61 1.05 -1.78 25.56
N LEU A 62 1.46 -0.76 24.80
CA LEU A 62 2.82 -0.70 24.26
C LEU A 62 3.87 -0.65 25.38
N TYR A 63 3.64 0.19 26.39
CA TYR A 63 4.54 0.30 27.53
C TYR A 63 4.65 -1.02 28.31
N LEU A 64 3.52 -1.71 28.51
CA LEU A 64 3.48 -3.02 29.16
C LEU A 64 4.31 -4.06 28.40
N GLU A 65 4.10 -4.18 27.10
CA GLU A 65 4.80 -5.16 26.25
C GLU A 65 6.31 -4.91 26.22
N LEU A 66 6.72 -3.66 26.05
CA LEU A 66 8.13 -3.27 26.05
C LEU A 66 8.79 -3.52 27.41
N SER A 67 8.11 -3.17 28.51
CA SER A 67 8.61 -3.38 29.87
C SER A 67 8.74 -4.86 30.20
N LEU A 68 7.75 -5.67 29.83
CA LEU A 68 7.79 -7.13 30.01
C LEU A 68 8.90 -7.78 29.19
N GLY A 69 9.08 -7.37 27.93
CA GLY A 69 10.16 -7.88 27.08
C GLY A 69 11.56 -7.54 27.61
N GLN A 70 11.73 -6.32 28.14
CA GLN A 70 12.98 -5.89 28.77
C GLN A 70 13.25 -6.59 30.10
N TYR A 71 12.23 -6.80 30.93
CA TYR A 71 12.35 -7.48 32.23
C TYR A 71 12.62 -8.97 32.07
N ALA A 72 11.80 -9.67 31.29
CA ALA A 72 11.88 -11.13 31.17
C ALA A 72 13.09 -11.62 30.39
N ARG A 73 13.63 -10.74 29.53
CA ARG A 73 14.75 -11.01 28.64
C ARG A 73 14.62 -12.32 27.84
N ALA A 74 13.39 -12.67 27.45
CA ALA A 74 13.07 -13.91 26.74
C ALA A 74 12.07 -13.64 25.60
N GLY A 75 11.95 -14.58 24.66
CA GLY A 75 10.92 -14.51 23.62
C GLY A 75 9.51 -14.74 24.18
N PRO A 76 8.45 -14.37 23.44
CA PRO A 76 7.07 -14.35 23.95
C PRO A 76 6.57 -15.72 24.44
N ALA A 77 6.85 -16.81 23.74
CA ALA A 77 6.48 -18.17 24.17
C ALA A 77 7.10 -18.55 25.54
N VAL A 78 8.36 -18.21 25.75
CA VAL A 78 9.07 -18.49 27.02
C VAL A 78 8.63 -17.53 28.11
N LEU A 79 8.44 -16.25 27.79
CA LEU A 79 7.95 -15.22 28.71
C LEU A 79 6.59 -15.60 29.31
N HIS A 80 5.60 -15.90 28.46
CA HIS A 80 4.27 -16.25 28.95
C HIS A 80 4.26 -17.59 29.69
N GLY A 81 5.08 -18.56 29.29
CA GLY A 81 5.28 -19.81 30.03
C GLY A 81 5.88 -19.60 31.43
N ARG A 82 6.79 -18.63 31.60
CA ARG A 82 7.37 -18.25 32.90
C ARG A 82 6.37 -17.56 33.82
N ILE A 83 5.42 -16.79 33.26
CA ILE A 83 4.34 -16.17 34.04
C ILE A 83 3.39 -17.26 34.55
N ARG A 84 2.82 -18.04 33.63
CA ARG A 84 1.99 -19.22 33.93
C ARG A 84 2.09 -20.22 32.79
N PRO A 85 2.26 -21.54 33.07
CA PRO A 85 2.37 -22.55 32.02
C PRO A 85 1.11 -22.61 31.11
N ALA A 86 -0.07 -22.29 31.65
CA ALA A 86 -1.31 -22.20 30.86
C ALA A 86 -1.28 -21.09 29.79
N PHE A 87 -0.52 -20.01 30.00
CA PHE A 87 -0.39 -18.91 29.03
C PHE A 87 0.72 -19.12 28.01
N GLN A 88 1.46 -20.23 28.07
CA GLN A 88 2.48 -20.53 27.07
C GLN A 88 1.90 -20.59 25.63
N GLY A 89 0.65 -21.03 25.48
CA GLY A 89 -0.06 -21.02 24.20
C GLY A 89 -0.24 -19.62 23.62
N LEU A 90 -0.42 -18.58 24.45
CA LEU A 90 -0.53 -17.19 24.01
C LEU A 90 0.75 -16.74 23.30
N GLY A 91 1.91 -17.04 23.88
CA GLY A 91 3.19 -16.64 23.28
C GLY A 91 3.49 -17.37 21.98
N TRP A 92 3.08 -18.64 21.84
CA TRP A 92 3.14 -19.33 20.54
C TRP A 92 2.17 -18.73 19.52
N GLY A 93 0.97 -18.33 19.94
CA GLY A 93 0.01 -17.61 19.11
C GLY A 93 0.60 -16.31 18.56
N MET A 94 1.31 -15.53 19.38
CA MET A 94 2.00 -14.30 18.95
C MET A 94 3.06 -14.59 17.87
N VAL A 95 3.82 -15.67 18.02
CA VAL A 95 4.84 -16.08 17.03
C VAL A 95 4.19 -16.49 15.70
N ILE A 96 3.12 -17.29 15.74
CA ILE A 96 2.39 -17.71 14.54
C ILE A 96 1.80 -16.48 13.82
N MET A 97 1.19 -15.56 14.57
CA MET A 97 0.67 -14.31 14.00
C MET A 97 1.78 -13.48 13.34
N ALA A 98 2.95 -13.37 13.97
CA ALA A 98 4.10 -12.68 13.37
C ALA A 98 4.56 -13.34 12.07
N ILE A 99 4.60 -14.68 12.00
CA ILE A 99 4.96 -15.41 10.77
C ILE A 99 3.94 -15.14 9.65
N LEU A 100 2.65 -15.23 9.95
CA LEU A 100 1.58 -14.96 8.98
C LEU A 100 1.67 -13.53 8.45
N VAL A 101 1.92 -12.56 9.34
CA VAL A 101 2.12 -11.17 8.94
C VAL A 101 3.33 -11.03 8.04
N CYS A 102 4.47 -11.63 8.40
CA CYS A 102 5.67 -11.60 7.58
C CYS A 102 5.42 -12.13 6.16
N ILE A 103 4.66 -13.22 5.98
CA ILE A 103 4.42 -13.81 4.66
C ILE A 103 3.74 -12.79 3.72
N TYR A 104 2.59 -12.22 4.12
CA TYR A 104 1.88 -11.31 3.23
C TYR A 104 2.56 -9.94 3.11
N TYR A 105 3.21 -9.43 4.18
CA TYR A 105 3.90 -8.14 4.11
C TYR A 105 5.09 -8.17 3.15
N ASN A 106 5.84 -9.27 3.09
CA ASN A 106 6.97 -9.40 2.17
C ASN A 106 6.52 -9.36 0.71
N VAL A 107 5.33 -9.88 0.38
CA VAL A 107 4.75 -9.78 -0.97
C VAL A 107 4.49 -8.32 -1.34
N ILE A 108 3.93 -7.54 -0.42
CA ILE A 108 3.68 -6.10 -0.65
C ILE A 108 5.00 -5.34 -0.84
N VAL A 109 6.02 -5.65 -0.04
CA VAL A 109 7.36 -5.06 -0.20
C VAL A 109 7.98 -5.45 -1.55
N ALA A 110 7.80 -6.69 -2.00
CA ALA A 110 8.27 -7.13 -3.31
C ALA A 110 7.61 -6.35 -4.45
N TRP A 111 6.30 -6.11 -4.39
CA TRP A 111 5.62 -5.23 -5.35
C TRP A 111 6.19 -3.81 -5.32
N ALA A 112 6.41 -3.22 -4.14
CA ALA A 112 6.97 -1.89 -4.02
C ALA A 112 8.38 -1.77 -4.65
N ILE A 113 9.23 -2.78 -4.45
CA ILE A 113 10.57 -2.86 -5.06
C ILE A 113 10.46 -3.01 -6.59
N LEU A 114 9.52 -3.81 -7.08
CA LEU A 114 9.27 -3.98 -8.51
C LEU A 114 8.84 -2.66 -9.16
N TYR A 115 7.88 -1.94 -8.56
CA TYR A 115 7.48 -0.62 -9.04
C TYR A 115 8.63 0.38 -9.00
N LEU A 116 9.46 0.37 -7.95
CA LEU A 116 10.66 1.19 -7.87
C LEU A 116 11.64 0.89 -9.01
N PHE A 117 11.85 -0.39 -9.34
CA PHE A 117 12.71 -0.79 -10.45
C PHE A 117 12.15 -0.31 -11.80
N ILE A 118 10.84 -0.41 -12.03
CA ILE A 118 10.18 0.11 -13.23
C ILE A 118 10.36 1.62 -13.36
N LEU A 119 10.29 2.35 -12.24
CA LEU A 119 10.53 3.79 -12.20
C LEU A 119 11.98 4.14 -12.56
N ILE A 120 12.96 3.47 -11.94
CA ILE A 120 14.39 3.73 -12.17
C ILE A 120 14.81 3.36 -13.60
N THR A 121 14.22 2.32 -14.19
CA THR A 121 14.51 1.91 -15.58
C THR A 121 13.77 2.74 -16.64
N GLY A 122 12.98 3.74 -16.24
CA GLY A 122 12.25 4.61 -17.19
C GLY A 122 11.07 3.92 -17.87
N ARG A 123 10.60 2.79 -17.36
CA ARG A 123 9.46 2.03 -17.91
C ARG A 123 8.12 2.40 -17.26
N SER A 124 8.02 3.61 -16.71
CA SER A 124 6.81 4.07 -16.00
C SER A 124 5.55 4.06 -16.86
N HIS A 125 5.66 4.11 -18.19
CA HIS A 125 4.51 3.99 -19.10
C HIS A 125 3.75 2.66 -18.94
N TRP A 126 4.38 1.61 -18.41
CA TRP A 126 3.75 0.29 -18.25
C TRP A 126 2.55 0.30 -17.30
N TRP A 127 2.59 1.11 -16.25
CA TRP A 127 1.52 1.18 -15.25
C TRP A 127 0.82 2.54 -15.22
N SER A 128 1.30 3.53 -15.99
CA SER A 128 0.74 4.90 -16.02
C SER A 128 -0.02 5.26 -17.30
N SER A 129 0.00 4.40 -18.32
CA SER A 129 -0.66 4.61 -19.61
C SER A 129 -1.51 3.40 -20.00
N CYS A 130 -2.61 3.66 -20.72
CA CYS A 130 -3.55 2.64 -21.23
C CYS A 130 -3.17 2.11 -22.63
N THR A 131 -1.90 2.23 -23.02
CA THR A 131 -1.40 1.91 -24.37
C THR A 131 -0.87 0.49 -24.50
N GLN A 132 -0.83 -0.27 -23.40
CA GLN A 132 -0.17 -1.56 -23.34
C GLN A 132 -1.08 -2.71 -23.80
N ASP A 133 -0.49 -3.84 -24.18
CA ASP A 133 -1.23 -4.96 -24.74
C ASP A 133 -2.25 -5.58 -23.80
N PHE A 134 -1.96 -5.64 -22.51
CA PHE A 134 -2.87 -6.15 -21.48
C PHE A 134 -4.00 -5.19 -21.13
N ASN A 135 -3.95 -3.92 -21.57
CA ASN A 135 -4.98 -2.96 -21.20
C ASN A 135 -6.31 -3.30 -21.87
N THR A 136 -7.40 -3.28 -21.10
CA THR A 136 -8.73 -3.55 -21.62
C THR A 136 -9.41 -2.26 -22.10
N ALA A 137 -10.58 -2.38 -22.73
CA ALA A 137 -11.40 -1.23 -23.10
C ALA A 137 -11.90 -0.41 -21.89
N TYR A 138 -11.79 -0.96 -20.66
CA TYR A 138 -12.17 -0.29 -19.41
C TYR A 138 -11.06 0.63 -18.87
N CYS A 139 -9.84 0.58 -19.43
CA CYS A 139 -8.74 1.40 -18.98
C CYS A 139 -9.00 2.89 -19.26
N TYR A 140 -8.91 3.70 -18.21
CA TYR A 140 -9.06 5.14 -18.27
C TYR A 140 -7.83 5.86 -17.70
N SER A 141 -7.30 6.81 -18.46
CA SER A 141 -6.24 7.71 -18.00
C SER A 141 -6.52 9.13 -18.49
N GLY A 142 -6.76 10.06 -17.56
CA GLY A 142 -6.94 11.48 -17.89
C GLY A 142 -5.72 12.08 -18.58
N ARG A 143 -4.51 11.57 -18.29
CA ARG A 143 -3.29 11.99 -18.98
C ARG A 143 -3.26 11.61 -20.45
N GLU A 144 -3.86 10.47 -20.81
CA GLU A 144 -3.99 10.08 -22.22
C GLU A 144 -5.07 10.90 -22.94
N ASP A 145 -6.17 11.25 -22.26
CA ASP A 145 -7.18 12.17 -22.82
C ASP A 145 -6.56 13.55 -23.13
N GLU A 146 -5.73 14.09 -22.23
CA GLU A 146 -4.98 15.33 -22.45
C GLU A 146 -3.99 15.23 -23.62
N ARG A 147 -3.19 14.16 -23.67
CA ARG A 147 -2.26 13.90 -24.79
C ARG A 147 -3.02 13.78 -26.11
N CYS A 148 -4.17 13.13 -26.09
CA CYS A 148 -4.99 12.94 -27.27
C CYS A 148 -5.53 14.28 -27.80
N THR A 149 -5.99 15.12 -26.88
CA THR A 149 -6.42 16.49 -27.17
C THR A 149 -5.29 17.31 -27.81
N GLN A 150 -4.07 17.23 -27.27
CA GLN A 150 -2.90 17.91 -27.84
C GLN A 150 -2.58 17.40 -29.25
N LEU A 151 -2.55 16.07 -29.45
CA LEU A 151 -2.25 15.46 -30.74
C LEU A 151 -3.28 15.80 -31.83
N LEU A 152 -4.56 15.93 -31.47
CA LEU A 152 -5.59 16.36 -32.40
C LEU A 152 -5.38 17.83 -32.79
N ASN A 153 -5.16 18.70 -31.80
CA ASN A 153 -4.94 20.13 -32.03
C ASN A 153 -3.65 20.43 -32.81
N GLU A 154 -2.59 19.62 -32.67
CA GLU A 154 -1.40 19.75 -33.51
C GLU A 154 -1.65 19.32 -34.96
N LYS A 155 -2.51 18.32 -35.18
CA LYS A 155 -2.83 17.83 -36.54
C LYS A 155 -3.77 18.76 -37.28
N THR A 156 -4.71 19.38 -36.57
CA THR A 156 -5.64 20.34 -37.15
C THR A 156 -5.17 21.74 -36.82
N ASN A 157 -4.67 22.48 -37.81
CA ASN A 157 -4.37 23.92 -37.70
C ASN A 157 -5.67 24.77 -37.57
N LEU A 158 -6.62 24.32 -36.76
CA LEU A 158 -7.89 24.98 -36.50
C LEU A 158 -7.68 26.05 -35.42
N THR A 159 -8.42 27.15 -35.55
CA THR A 159 -8.46 28.25 -34.58
C THR A 159 -9.22 27.89 -33.31
N GLU A 160 -10.06 26.85 -33.36
CA GLU A 160 -10.82 26.36 -32.22
C GLU A 160 -10.20 25.05 -31.69
N PRO A 161 -9.98 24.93 -30.37
CA PRO A 161 -9.40 23.73 -29.79
C PRO A 161 -10.41 22.57 -29.82
N LEU A 162 -10.01 21.48 -30.47
CA LEU A 162 -10.70 20.19 -30.39
C LEU A 162 -10.49 19.58 -29.00
N ILE A 163 -11.49 18.84 -28.54
CA ILE A 163 -11.42 18.05 -27.30
C ILE A 163 -11.31 16.58 -27.69
N GLY A 164 -10.17 15.97 -27.37
CA GLY A 164 -9.87 14.57 -27.65
C GLY A 164 -10.10 13.68 -26.44
N PHE A 165 -10.45 12.42 -26.69
CA PHE A 165 -10.44 11.39 -25.67
C PHE A 165 -9.75 10.12 -26.18
N PHE A 166 -9.08 9.43 -25.28
CA PHE A 166 -8.42 8.16 -25.53
C PHE A 166 -9.39 7.02 -25.23
N TYR A 167 -9.54 6.12 -26.20
CA TYR A 167 -10.35 4.93 -26.06
C TYR A 167 -9.76 3.78 -26.87
N ASN A 168 -9.66 2.60 -26.26
CA ASN A 168 -9.21 1.37 -26.92
C ASN A 168 -7.94 1.58 -27.81
N LYS A 169 -6.88 2.11 -27.19
CA LYS A 169 -5.57 2.37 -27.82
C LYS A 169 -5.56 3.40 -28.96
N SER A 170 -6.68 4.08 -29.19
CA SER A 170 -6.85 5.04 -30.28
C SER A 170 -7.37 6.39 -29.77
N CYS A 171 -7.09 7.42 -30.55
CA CYS A 171 -7.47 8.79 -30.26
C CYS A 171 -8.71 9.20 -31.05
N PHE A 172 -9.73 9.71 -30.35
CA PHE A 172 -11.00 10.12 -30.94
C PHE A 172 -11.34 11.57 -30.57
N ASN A 173 -12.04 12.25 -31.47
CA ASN A 173 -12.60 13.58 -31.21
C ASN A 173 -13.97 13.44 -30.54
N ILE A 174 -14.32 14.35 -29.64
CA ILE A 174 -15.63 14.37 -28.97
C ILE A 174 -16.82 14.49 -29.94
N GLU A 175 -16.59 15.02 -31.15
CA GLU A 175 -17.59 15.08 -32.21
C GLU A 175 -18.01 13.69 -32.72
N GLN A 176 -17.18 12.66 -32.54
CA GLN A 176 -17.50 11.27 -32.89
C GLN A 176 -18.42 10.64 -31.82
N LYS A 177 -19.70 11.05 -31.87
CA LYS A 177 -20.72 10.67 -30.87
C LYS A 177 -20.85 9.16 -30.66
N ASP A 178 -20.81 8.37 -31.73
CA ASP A 178 -20.96 6.91 -31.64
C ASP A 178 -19.91 6.27 -30.71
N VAL A 179 -18.65 6.70 -30.82
CA VAL A 179 -17.54 6.17 -30.01
C VAL A 179 -17.60 6.71 -28.59
N PHE A 180 -17.97 7.99 -28.44
CA PHE A 180 -18.11 8.61 -27.12
C PHE A 180 -19.25 7.97 -26.32
N GLU A 181 -20.40 7.70 -26.94
CA GLU A 181 -21.53 7.00 -26.34
C GLU A 181 -21.16 5.56 -25.99
N LEU A 182 -20.45 4.84 -26.87
CA LEU A 182 -19.96 3.50 -26.58
C LEU A 182 -19.06 3.46 -25.35
N ARG A 183 -18.07 4.36 -25.26
CA ARG A 183 -17.17 4.49 -24.10
C ARG A 183 -17.95 4.79 -22.82
N THR A 184 -18.89 5.72 -22.90
CA THR A 184 -19.71 6.13 -21.76
C THR A 184 -20.61 4.99 -21.27
N ALA A 185 -21.23 4.27 -22.20
CA ALA A 185 -22.04 3.08 -21.87
C ALA A 185 -21.19 1.96 -21.27
N LEU A 186 -19.97 1.74 -21.79
CA LEU A 186 -19.03 0.77 -21.25
C LEU A 186 -18.66 1.11 -19.79
N PHE A 187 -18.26 2.35 -19.53
CA PHE A 187 -17.91 2.81 -18.18
C PHE A 187 -19.10 2.85 -17.23
N ALA A 188 -20.33 3.02 -17.75
CA ALA A 188 -21.54 2.89 -16.96
C ALA A 188 -21.82 1.43 -16.54
N SER A 189 -21.43 0.46 -17.37
CA SER A 189 -21.63 -0.98 -17.08
C SER A 189 -20.64 -1.54 -16.05
N LYS A 190 -19.36 -1.22 -16.21
CA LYS A 190 -18.27 -1.55 -15.29
C LYS A 190 -17.42 -0.28 -15.21
N GLY A 191 -17.32 0.29 -14.00
CA GLY A 191 -16.64 1.57 -13.77
C GLY A 191 -15.24 1.61 -14.39
N PRO A 192 -14.74 2.81 -14.76
CA PRO A 192 -13.43 2.95 -15.38
C PRO A 192 -12.33 2.44 -14.45
N VAL A 193 -11.38 1.70 -15.00
CA VAL A 193 -10.27 1.08 -14.27
C VAL A 193 -9.00 1.86 -14.55
N SER A 194 -8.17 2.09 -13.52
CA SER A 194 -6.91 2.80 -13.70
C SER A 194 -5.85 1.90 -14.37
N PRO A 195 -4.88 2.46 -15.13
CA PRO A 195 -3.83 1.64 -15.74
C PRO A 195 -2.95 0.92 -14.71
N ALA A 196 -2.84 1.47 -13.50
CA ALA A 196 -2.11 0.86 -12.39
C ALA A 196 -2.82 -0.38 -11.85
N GLU A 197 -4.16 -0.34 -11.80
CA GLU A 197 -4.99 -1.46 -11.36
C GLU A 197 -4.97 -2.59 -12.40
N GLU A 198 -5.08 -2.27 -13.69
CA GLU A 198 -4.93 -3.29 -14.74
C GLU A 198 -3.50 -3.88 -14.78
N PHE A 199 -2.47 -3.06 -14.56
CA PHE A 199 -1.10 -3.58 -14.43
C PHE A 199 -0.97 -4.53 -13.23
N TYR A 200 -1.61 -4.23 -12.11
CA TYR A 200 -1.64 -5.14 -10.98
C TYR A 200 -2.39 -6.44 -11.31
N GLU A 201 -3.59 -6.37 -11.88
CA GLU A 201 -4.47 -7.52 -12.15
C GLU A 201 -3.95 -8.44 -13.26
N TYR A 202 -3.33 -7.89 -14.31
CA TYR A 202 -2.93 -8.67 -15.49
C TYR A 202 -1.42 -8.96 -15.58
N VAL A 203 -0.59 -8.26 -14.82
CA VAL A 203 0.89 -8.44 -14.86
C VAL A 203 1.46 -8.93 -13.54
N LEU A 204 0.97 -8.41 -12.41
CA LEU A 204 1.50 -8.78 -11.10
C LEU A 204 0.77 -9.96 -10.46
N TYR A 205 -0.51 -10.15 -10.81
CA TYR A 205 -1.35 -11.23 -10.32
C TYR A 205 -1.20 -12.48 -11.23
N PHE A 206 -0.11 -13.22 -11.03
CA PHE A 206 0.08 -14.58 -11.58
C PHE A 206 0.01 -15.63 -10.45
#